data_AF-A0A8C8XS30-F1
#
_entry.id   AF-A0A8C8XS30-F1
#
_cell.length_a   1.000
_cell.length_b   1.000
_cell.length_c   1.000
_cell.angle_alpha   90.00
_cell.angle_beta   90.00
_cell.angle_gamma   90.00
#
_symmetry.space_group_name_H-M   'P 1'
#
loop_
_entity.id
_entity.type
_entity.pdbx_description
1 polymer ?
#
loop_
_entity_poly.entity_id
_entity_poly.type
_entity_poly.pdbx_seq_one_letter_code
_entity_poly.pdbx_strand_id
1 'polypeptide(L)'
;MGNRMARKRLELNTDHPVVQTLHQKAEAHKNDTVVKDLVALVFETPLLSSGLPLEDPQAHSSCLYLMAFRRLLITFMLVYHIHL
;
A
#
# COMPACT_ATOMS: atom_id res chain seq x y z
N MET A 1 10.14 -30.39 6.72
CA MET A 1 10.08 -29.02 6.17
C MET A 1 9.54 -28.08 7.24
N GLY A 2 10.42 -27.38 7.94
CA GLY A 2 10.03 -26.35 8.90
C GLY A 2 10.62 -25.04 8.46
N ASN A 3 9.81 -24.13 7.94
CA ASN A 3 10.16 -22.72 7.95
C ASN A 3 8.97 -21.97 8.52
N ARG A 4 8.93 -22.00 9.85
CA ARG A 4 8.06 -21.17 10.66
C ARG A 4 8.46 -19.73 10.33
N MET A 5 7.62 -19.02 9.57
CA MET A 5 7.88 -17.64 9.16
C MET A 5 8.32 -16.85 10.39
N ALA A 6 9.60 -16.48 10.41
CA ALA A 6 10.14 -15.66 11.48
C ALA A 6 9.30 -14.38 11.51
N ARG A 7 8.73 -14.04 12.67
CA ARG A 7 8.10 -12.72 12.90
C ARG A 7 9.20 -11.68 12.76
N LYS A 8 9.44 -11.22 11.53
CA LYS A 8 10.44 -10.21 11.24
C LYS A 8 9.84 -8.86 11.57
N ARG A 9 10.57 -8.10 12.38
CA ARG A 9 10.21 -6.76 12.79
C ARG A 9 10.46 -5.85 11.59
N LEU A 10 9.41 -5.28 11.02
CA LEU A 10 9.56 -4.18 10.07
C LEU A 10 9.74 -2.91 10.91
N GLU A 11 10.92 -2.29 10.81
CA GLU A 11 11.15 -0.99 11.42
C GLU A 11 10.59 0.09 10.50
N LEU A 12 9.51 0.72 10.93
CA LEU A 12 8.86 1.82 10.22
C LEU A 12 9.44 3.15 10.70
N ASN A 13 9.85 3.99 9.76
CA ASN A 13 10.27 5.36 10.04
C ASN A 13 9.03 6.27 10.17
N THR A 14 8.75 6.76 11.38
CA THR A 14 7.63 7.68 11.66
C THR A 14 7.81 9.09 11.08
N ASP A 15 9.04 9.50 10.75
CA ASP A 15 9.32 10.79 10.11
C ASP A 15 9.10 10.77 8.59
N HIS A 16 8.86 9.59 8.02
CA HIS A 16 8.64 9.48 6.59
C HIS A 16 7.26 10.06 6.20
N PRO A 17 7.18 10.98 5.21
CA PRO A 17 5.94 11.69 4.88
C PRO A 17 4.79 10.75 4.46
N VAL A 18 5.11 9.58 3.89
CA VAL A 18 4.09 8.56 3.56
C VAL A 18 3.41 8.01 4.82
N VAL A 19 4.16 7.80 5.91
CA VAL A 19 3.62 7.25 7.17
C VAL A 19 2.72 8.29 7.86
N GLN A 20 3.14 9.56 7.87
CA GLN A 20 2.32 10.65 8.39
C GLN A 20 1.02 10.82 7.59
N THR A 21 1.11 10.78 6.26
CA THR A 21 -0.07 10.90 5.38
C THR A 21 -1.02 9.71 5.57
N LEU A 22 -0.49 8.50 5.70
CA LEU A 22 -1.26 7.30 6.00
C LEU A 22 -2.00 7.41 7.34
N HIS A 23 -1.31 7.90 8.38
CA HIS A 23 -1.93 8.10 9.69
C HIS A 23 -3.07 9.10 9.62
N GLN A 24 -2.87 10.26 8.99
CA GLN A 24 -3.91 11.28 8.81
C GLN A 24 -5.12 10.71 8.05
N LYS A 25 -4.87 9.91 7.01
CA LYS A 25 -5.93 9.30 6.20
C LYS A 25 -6.69 8.20 6.93
N ALA A 26 -6.01 7.44 7.79
CA ALA A 26 -6.63 6.46 8.67
C ALA A 26 -7.51 7.12 9.74
N GLU A 27 -7.10 8.26 10.30
CA GLU A 27 -7.91 9.04 11.25
C GLU A 27 -9.16 9.64 10.58
N ALA A 28 -9.01 10.17 9.37
CA ALA A 28 -10.12 10.72 8.60
C ALA A 28 -11.11 9.65 8.12
N HIS A 29 -10.62 8.45 7.76
CA HIS A 29 -11.42 7.37 7.18
C HIS A 29 -11.06 6.00 7.76
N LYS A 30 -11.55 5.75 8.97
CA LYS A 30 -11.21 4.57 9.79
C LYS A 30 -11.50 3.19 9.16
N ASN A 31 -12.36 3.12 8.14
CA ASN A 31 -12.76 1.86 7.50
C ASN A 31 -12.53 1.85 5.98
N ASP A 32 -11.71 2.75 5.44
CA ASP A 32 -11.42 2.75 4.02
C ASP A 32 -10.58 1.51 3.65
N THR A 33 -11.14 0.64 2.81
CA THR A 33 -10.46 -0.57 2.29
C THR A 33 -9.17 -0.20 1.60
N VAL A 34 -9.11 0.98 0.97
CA VAL A 34 -7.94 1.50 0.26
C VAL A 34 -6.78 1.76 1.22
N VAL A 35 -7.06 2.33 2.39
CA VAL A 35 -6.01 2.64 3.37
C VAL A 35 -5.42 1.33 3.89
N LYS A 36 -6.25 0.30 4.09
CA LYS A 36 -5.80 -1.04 4.48
C LYS A 36 -4.94 -1.69 3.39
N ASP A 37 -5.38 -1.62 2.14
CA ASP A 37 -4.65 -2.16 0.98
C ASP A 37 -3.29 -1.46 0.78
N LEU A 38 -3.25 -0.13 0.94
CA LEU A 38 -2.02 0.64 0.88
C LEU A 38 -1.05 0.30 2.03
N VAL A 39 -1.56 0.09 3.26
CA VAL A 39 -0.72 -0.35 4.39
C VAL A 39 -0.16 -1.74 4.15
N ALA A 40 -0.95 -2.66 3.60
CA ALA A 40 -0.47 -3.99 3.20
C ALA A 40 0.65 -3.88 2.14
N LEU A 41 0.47 -3.05 1.11
CA LEU A 41 1.48 -2.85 0.06
C LEU A 41 2.80 -2.29 0.62
N VAL A 42 2.72 -1.31 1.53
CA VAL A 42 3.90 -0.70 2.18
C VAL A 42 4.66 -1.72 3.04
N PHE A 43 3.97 -2.73 3.58
CA PHE A 43 4.58 -3.83 4.33
C PHE A 43 5.19 -4.90 3.41
N GLU A 44 4.52 -5.26 2.32
CA GLU A 44 4.95 -6.31 1.41
C GLU A 44 6.11 -5.92 0.50
N THR A 45 6.18 -4.64 0.09
CA THR A 45 7.26 -4.11 -0.76
C THR A 45 8.68 -4.31 -0.17
N PRO A 46 8.95 -3.94 1.09
CA PRO A 46 10.26 -4.18 1.70
C PRO A 46 10.52 -5.67 1.94
N LEU A 47 9.49 -6.50 2.14
CA LEU A 47 9.66 -7.96 2.22
C LEU A 47 10.18 -8.51 0.89
N LEU A 48 9.57 -8.12 -0.23
CA LEU A 48 10.02 -8.49 -1.57
C LEU A 48 11.45 -8.00 -1.83
N SER A 49 11.76 -6.74 -1.48
CA SER A 49 13.11 -6.17 -1.65
C SER A 49 14.16 -6.86 -0.78
N SER A 50 13.77 -7.38 0.39
CA SER A 50 14.65 -8.16 1.27
C SER A 50 14.84 -9.62 0.85
N GLY A 51 14.27 -10.01 -0.30
CA GLY A 51 14.38 -11.36 -0.87
C GLY A 51 13.50 -12.39 -0.17
N LEU A 52 12.46 -11.96 0.55
CA LEU A 52 11.51 -12.88 1.17
C LEU A 52 10.37 -13.23 0.21
N PRO A 53 9.90 -14.49 0.22
CA PRO A 53 8.70 -14.85 -0.50
C PRO A 53 7.48 -14.16 0.11
N LEU A 54 6.59 -13.67 -0.75
CA LEU A 54 5.27 -13.18 -0.37
C LEU A 54 4.38 -14.38 0.00
N GLU A 55 3.49 -14.20 0.99
CA GLU A 55 2.48 -15.21 1.34
C GLU A 55 1.44 -15.39 0.21
N ASP A 56 1.00 -14.28 -0.39
CA ASP A 56 0.04 -14.28 -1.50
C ASP A 56 0.45 -13.27 -2.60
N PRO A 57 1.21 -13.69 -3.62
CA PRO A 57 1.65 -12.81 -4.70
C PRO A 57 0.50 -12.34 -5.60
N GLN A 58 -0.62 -13.06 -5.64
CA GLN A 58 -1.79 -12.72 -6.45
C GLN A 58 -2.54 -11.53 -5.84
N ALA A 59 -2.74 -11.54 -4.52
CA ALA A 59 -3.31 -10.44 -3.77
C ALA A 59 -2.44 -9.17 -3.88
N HIS A 60 -1.12 -9.31 -3.75
CA HIS A 60 -0.17 -8.20 -3.94
C HIS A 60 -0.30 -7.56 -5.33
N SER A 61 -0.34 -8.39 -6.38
CA SER A 61 -0.47 -7.93 -7.77
C SER A 61 -1.82 -7.24 -8.02
N SER A 62 -2.90 -7.77 -7.45
CA SER A 62 -4.23 -7.17 -7.55
C SER A 62 -4.30 -5.81 -6.88
N CYS A 63 -3.72 -5.68 -5.67
CA CYS A 63 -3.62 -4.42 -4.96
C CYS A 63 -2.83 -3.36 -5.76
N LEU A 64 -1.69 -3.75 -6.33
CA LEU A 64 -0.88 -2.86 -7.18
C LEU A 64 -1.67 -2.37 -8.40
N TYR A 65 -2.40 -3.27 -9.07
CA TYR A 65 -3.24 -2.93 -10.22
C TYR A 65 -4.34 -1.93 -9.85
N LEU A 66 -5.05 -2.16 -8.74
CA LEU A 66 -6.09 -1.25 -8.25
C LEU A 66 -5.53 0.14 -7.95
N MET A 67 -4.33 0.23 -7.37
CA MET A 67 -3.69 1.51 -7.09
C MET A 67 -3.26 2.25 -8.36
N ALA A 68 -2.67 1.54 -9.34
CA ALA A 68 -2.30 2.12 -10.62
C ALA A 68 -3.53 2.63 -11.39
N PHE A 69 -4.60 1.84 -11.41
CA PHE A 69 -5.86 2.21 -12.03
C PHE A 69 -6.48 3.44 -11.37
N ARG A 70 -6.51 3.49 -10.03
CA ARG A 70 -7.03 4.64 -9.27
C ARG A 70 -6.19 5.90 -9.50
N ARG A 71 -4.86 5.79 -9.57
CA ARG A 71 -3.98 6.92 -9.90
C ARG A 71 -4.28 7.47 -11.29
N LEU A 72 -4.50 6.59 -12.26
CA LEU A 72 -4.87 6.99 -13.62
C LEU A 72 -6.24 7.68 -13.64
N LEU A 73 -7.24 7.11 -12.97
CA LEU A 73 -8.57 7.71 -12.86
C LEU A 73 -8.55 9.11 -12.23
N ILE A 74 -7.81 9.29 -11.13
CA ILE A 74 -7.68 10.60 -10.48
C ILE A 74 -7.03 11.60 -11.43
N THR A 75 -5.96 11.21 -12.11
CA THR A 75 -5.29 12.06 -13.10
C THR A 75 -6.24 12.42 -14.25
N PHE A 76 -7.01 11.45 -14.74
CA PHE A 76 -8.01 11.66 -15.79
C PHE A 76 -9.12 12.61 -15.33
N MET A 77 -9.67 12.43 -14.12
CA MET A 77 -10.70 13.29 -13.55
C MET A 77 -10.21 14.72 -13.31
N LEU A 78 -8.98 14.90 -12.80
CA LEU A 78 -8.41 16.23 -12.60
C LEU A 78 -8.15 16.94 -13.94
N VAL A 79 -7.65 16.23 -14.95
CA VAL A 79 -7.44 16.79 -16.29
C VAL A 79 -8.78 17.14 -16.96
N TYR A 80 -9.81 16.30 -16.81
CA TYR A 80 -11.14 16.56 -17.39
C TYR A 80 -11.91 17.66 -16.67
N HIS A 81 -11.84 17.73 -15.33
CA HIS A 81 -12.52 18.78 -14.56
C HIS A 81 -11.89 20.16 -14.79
N ILE A 82 -10.61 20.25 -15.13
CA ILE A 82 -9.97 21.53 -15.51
C ILE A 82 -10.40 21.98 -16.92
N HIS A 83 -10.99 21.08 -17.72
CA HIS A 83 -11.39 21.35 -19.11
C HIS A 83 -12.89 21.67 -19.30
N LEU A 84 -13.69 21.72 -18.22
CA LEU A 84 -15.11 22.11 -18.22
C LEU A 84 -15.32 23.36 -17.35
#